data_AF-A0A355YQK4-F1
#
_entry.id   AF-A0A355YQK4-F1
#
_cell.length_a   1.000
_cell.length_b   1.000
_cell.length_c   1.000
_cell.angle_alpha   90.00
_cell.angle_beta   90.00
_cell.angle_gamma   90.00
#
_symmetry.space_group_name_H-M   'P 1'
#
loop_
_entity.id
_entity.type
_entity.pdbx_description
1 polymer ?
#
loop_
_entity_poly.entity_id
_entity_poly.type
_entity_poly.pdbx_seq_one_letter_code
_entity_poly.pdbx_strand_id
1 'polypeptide(L)' 'MTLLELQEILGQRIKIAVDENMSLEDRKAETELSQTVASLAKQMINNADIVLRTNKLVSEGELQNSAIERMIDGGKQNA' A
#
# COMPACT_ATOMS: atom_id res chain seq x y z
N MET A 1 -7.77 9.47 0.63
CA MET A 1 -7.84 8.05 0.99
C MET A 1 -7.02 7.83 2.25
N THR A 2 -7.68 7.55 3.37
CA THR A 2 -7.07 7.15 4.64
C THR A 2 -6.94 5.62 4.70
N LEU A 3 -6.19 5.09 5.68
CA LEU A 3 -6.13 3.65 5.90
C LEU A 3 -7.49 3.04 6.28
N LEU A 4 -8.35 3.81 6.97
CA LEU A 4 -9.70 3.38 7.32
C LEU A 4 -10.60 3.25 6.09
N GLU A 5 -10.54 4.23 5.18
CA GLU A 5 -11.27 4.18 3.90
C GLU A 5 -10.77 3.00 3.04
N LEU A 6 -9.46 2.74 3.02
CA LEU A 6 -8.90 1.58 2.32
C LEU A 6 -9.38 0.25 2.92
N GLN A 7 -9.40 0.14 4.25
CA GLN A 7 -9.89 -1.04 4.95
C GLN A 7 -11.37 -1.30 4.63
N GLU A 8 -12.19 -0.26 4.58
CA GLU A 8 -13.60 -0.37 4.21
C GLU A 8 -13.77 -0.90 2.78
N ILE A 9 -13.05 -0.33 1.81
CA ILE A 9 -13.09 -0.77 0.41
C ILE A 9 -12.65 -2.23 0.27
N LEU A 10 -11.55 -2.63 0.94
CA LEU A 10 -11.09 -4.02 0.91
C LEU A 10 -12.12 -4.98 1.52
N GLY A 11 -12.74 -4.58 2.63
CA GLY A 11 -13.79 -5.37 3.27
C GLY A 11 -15.02 -5.55 2.37
N GLN A 12 -15.42 -4.49 1.66
CA GLN A 12 -16.50 -4.58 0.67
C GLN A 12 -16.14 -5.55 -0.47
N ARG A 13 -14.92 -5.48 -1.00
CA ARG A 13 -14.46 -6.39 -2.07
C ARG A 13 -14.47 -7.85 -1.65
N ILE A 14 -14.03 -8.15 -0.42
CA ILE A 14 -14.09 -9.51 0.13
C ILE A 14 -15.53 -10.01 0.18
N LYS A 15 -16.48 -9.18 0.62
CA LYS A 15 -17.90 -9.57 0.68
C LYS A 15 -18.48 -9.93 -0.71
N ILE A 16 -18.11 -9.17 -1.74
CA ILE A 16 -18.55 -9.45 -3.11
C ILE A 16 -17.90 -10.74 -3.61
N ALA A 17 -16.59 -10.91 -3.42
CA ALA A 17 -15.86 -12.08 -3.91
C ALA A 17 -16.34 -13.42 -3.31
N VAL A 18 -16.88 -13.41 -2.08
CA VAL A 18 -17.43 -14.60 -1.41
C VAL A 18 -18.92 -14.82 -1.67
N ASP A 19 -19.59 -13.97 -2.44
CA ASP A 19 -21.00 -14.17 -2.79
C ASP A 19 -21.16 -15.46 -3.61
N GLU A 20 -21.96 -16.40 -3.11
CA GLU A 20 -22.22 -17.68 -3.74
C GLU A 20 -23.19 -17.57 -4.93
N ASN A 21 -23.93 -16.45 -5.05
CA ASN A 21 -24.96 -16.26 -6.06
C ASN A 21 -24.45 -15.61 -7.36
N MET A 22 -23.16 -15.26 -7.44
CA MET A 22 -22.57 -14.70 -8.66
C MET A 22 -22.38 -15.74 -9.75
N SER A 23 -22.58 -15.32 -11.00
CA SER A 23 -22.21 -16.11 -12.17
C SER A 23 -20.70 -16.38 -12.19
N LEU A 24 -20.28 -17.41 -12.93
CA LEU A 24 -18.87 -17.78 -13.07
C LEU A 24 -18.04 -16.65 -13.73
N GLU A 25 -18.64 -15.94 -14.70
CA GLU A 25 -18.02 -14.82 -15.40
C GLU A 25 -17.85 -13.61 -14.48
N ASP A 26 -18.92 -13.22 -13.77
CA ASP A 26 -18.88 -12.11 -12.81
C ASP A 26 -17.90 -12.39 -11.67
N ARG A 27 -17.84 -13.64 -11.19
CA ARG A 27 -16.89 -14.06 -10.15
C ARG A 27 -15.44 -13.89 -10.62
N LYS A 28 -15.15 -14.23 -11.88
CA LYS A 28 -13.80 -14.06 -12.44
C LYS A 28 -13.44 -12.58 -12.54
N ALA A 29 -14.33 -11.76 -13.08
CA ALA A 29 -14.12 -10.31 -13.20
C ALA A 29 -13.93 -9.65 -11.82
N GLU A 30 -14.75 -10.01 -10.82
CA GLU A 30 -14.60 -9.48 -9.46
C GLU A 30 -13.29 -9.96 -8.81
N THR A 31 -12.87 -11.21 -9.06
CA THR A 31 -11.60 -11.72 -8.51
C THR A 31 -10.40 -10.95 -9.06
N GLU A 32 -10.36 -10.68 -10.36
CA GLU A 32 -9.29 -9.91 -11.00
C GLU A 32 -9.25 -8.46 -10.47
N LEU A 33 -10.43 -7.84 -10.32
CA LEU A 33 -10.55 -6.51 -9.74
C LEU A 33 -10.11 -6.49 -8.27
N SER A 34 -10.59 -7.42 -7.47
CA SER A 34 -10.22 -7.58 -6.06
C SER A 34 -8.73 -7.79 -5.88
N GLN A 35 -8.09 -8.59 -6.74
CA GLN A 35 -6.65 -8.80 -6.71
C GLN A 35 -5.87 -7.51 -7.02
N THR A 36 -6.35 -6.72 -7.98
CA THR A 36 -5.76 -5.41 -8.32
C THR A 36 -5.86 -4.45 -7.14
N VAL A 37 -7.05 -4.34 -6.54
CA VAL A 37 -7.27 -3.49 -5.35
C VAL A 37 -6.40 -3.93 -4.18
N ALA A 38 -6.29 -5.24 -3.92
CA ALA A 38 -5.44 -5.78 -2.86
C ALA A 38 -3.95 -5.50 -3.10
N SER A 39 -3.49 -5.54 -4.36
CA SER A 39 -2.10 -5.20 -4.72
C SER A 39 -1.79 -3.73 -4.46
N LEU A 40 -2.68 -2.83 -4.89
CA LEU A 40 -2.55 -1.39 -4.62
C LEU A 40 -2.56 -1.09 -3.12
N ALA A 41 -3.45 -1.75 -2.37
CA ALA A 41 -3.50 -1.62 -0.92
C ALA A 41 -2.18 -2.02 -0.26
N LYS A 42 -1.58 -3.15 -0.66
CA LYS A 42 -0.28 -3.59 -0.16
C LYS A 42 0.82 -2.56 -0.44
N GLN A 43 0.84 -1.96 -1.63
CA GLN A 43 1.81 -0.92 -1.96
C GLN A 43 1.65 0.32 -1.07
N MET A 44 0.42 0.76 -0.82
CA MET A 44 0.15 1.89 0.08
C MET A 44 0.62 1.61 1.51
N ILE A 45 0.36 0.42 2.03
CA ILE A 45 0.81 0.00 3.37
C ILE A 45 2.35 -0.04 3.44
N ASN A 46 2.99 -0.64 2.43
CA ASN A 46 4.46 -0.69 2.37
C ASN A 46 5.07 0.72 2.30
N ASN A 47 4.48 1.63 1.51
CA ASN A 47 4.94 3.00 1.42
C ASN A 47 4.77 3.75 2.75
N ALA A 48 3.66 3.53 3.46
CA ALA A 48 3.43 4.11 4.78
C ALA A 48 4.42 3.59 5.83
N ASP A 49 4.76 2.30 5.81
CA ASP A 49 5.78 1.70 6.70
C ASP A 49 7.17 2.30 6.42
N ILE A 50 7.56 2.45 5.15
CA ILE A 50 8.84 3.09 4.78
C ILE A 50 8.91 4.52 5.32
N VAL A 51 7.85 5.31 5.16
CA VAL A 51 7.79 6.69 5.67
C VAL A 51 7.88 6.70 7.20
N LEU A 52 7.16 5.81 7.89
CA LEU A 52 7.20 5.71 9.35
C LEU A 52 8.60 5.37 9.88
N ARG A 53 9.25 4.37 9.28
CA ARG A 53 10.62 3.98 9.65
C ARG A 53 11.62 5.09 9.38
N THR A 54 11.45 5.81 8.27
CA THR A 54 12.30 6.96 7.95
C THR A 54 12.14 8.05 9.01
N ASN A 55 10.90 8.42 9.35
CA ASN A 55 10.65 9.43 10.39
C ASN A 55 11.27 9.04 11.73
N LYS A 56 11.19 7.75 12.09
CA LYS A 56 11.83 7.22 13.29
C LYS A 56 13.35 7.40 13.24
N LEU A 57 14.00 6.92 12.20
CA LEU A 57 15.47 7.02 12.04
C LEU A 57 15.95 8.48 11.99
N VAL A 58 15.18 9.39 11.39
CA VAL A 58 15.46 10.84 11.43
C VAL A 58 15.38 11.36 12.86
N SER A 59 14.33 10.99 13.60
CA SER A 59 14.16 11.42 15.00
C SER A 59 15.24 10.88 15.94
N GLU A 60 15.80 9.72 15.63
CA GLU A 60 16.90 9.08 16.36
C GLU A 60 18.29 9.62 15.92
N GLY A 61 18.34 10.44 14.86
CA GLY A 61 19.59 10.97 14.29
C GLY A 61 20.41 9.95 13.51
N GLU A 62 19.86 8.77 13.26
CA GLU A 62 20.53 7.64 12.62
C GLU A 62 20.43 7.66 11.09
N LEU A 63 19.57 8.53 10.52
CA LEU A 63 19.34 8.61 9.08
C LEU A 63 20.36 9.50 8.33
N GLN A 64 21.63 9.50 8.71
CA GLN A 64 22.67 10.25 7.99
C GLN A 64 23.37 9.39 6.93
N ASN A 65 23.43 9.86 5.68
CA ASN A 65 24.05 9.18 4.53
C ASN A 65 23.48 7.79 4.20
N SER A 66 22.22 7.53 4.57
CA SER A 66 21.61 6.21 4.37
C SER A 66 21.13 6.02 2.93
N ALA A 67 20.99 4.76 2.48
CA ALA A 67 20.39 4.47 1.17
C ALA A 67 18.92 4.94 1.09
N ILE A 68 18.20 4.88 2.21
CA ILE A 68 16.80 5.32 2.34
C ILE A 68 16.68 6.83 2.17
N GLU A 69 17.57 7.60 2.77
CA GLU A 69 17.63 9.07 2.60
C GLU A 69 17.74 9.44 1.11
N ARG A 70 18.60 8.76 0.35
CA ARG A 70 18.77 8.98 -1.09
C ARG A 70 17.55 8.58 -1.92
N MET A 71 16.81 7.56 -1.50
CA MET A 71 15.57 7.14 -2.17
C MET A 71 14.42 8.13 -1.96
N ILE A 72 14.40 8.83 -0.82
CA ILE A 72 13.32 9.75 -0.44
C ILE A 72 13.60 11.18 -0.93
N ASP A 73 14.85 11.66 -0.81
CA ASP A 73 15.25 13.02 -1.19
C ASP A 73 15.57 13.18 -2.69
N GLY A 74 15.23 12.17 -3.50
CA GLY A 74 15.35 12.23 -4.96
C GLY A 74 16.79 12.27 -5.50
N GLY A 75 17.77 11.81 -4.72
CA GLY A 75 19.15 11.64 -5.19
C GLY A 75 19.89 12.93 -5.54
N LYS A 76 19.53 14.09 -4.97
CA LYS A 76 20.34 15.30 -5.15
C LYS A 76 21.62 15.20 -4.33
N GLN A 77 22.70 14.78 -4.99
CA GLN A 77 24.06 15.01 -4.51
C GLN A 77 24.27 16.53 -4.44
N ASN A 78 24.39 17.08 -3.24
CA ASN A 78 25.05 18.37 -3.07
C ASN A 78 26.54 18.11 -3.27
N ALA A 79 27.03 18.48 -4.46
CA ALA A 79 28.45 18.64 -4.76
C ALA A 79 28.99 19.90 -4.09
#